data_AF-F0QZC8-F1
#
_entry.id   AF-F0QZC8-F1
#
_cell.length_a   1.000
_cell.length_b   1.000
_cell.length_c   1.000
_cell.angle_alpha   90.00
_cell.angle_beta   90.00
_cell.angle_gamma   90.00
#
_symmetry.space_group_name_H-M   'P 1'
#
loop_
_entity.id
_entity.type
_entity.pdbx_description
1 polymer ?
#
loop_
_entity_poly.entity_id
_entity_poly.type
_entity_poly.pdbx_seq_one_letter_code
_entity_poly.pdbx_strand_id
1 'polypeptide(L)'
;MIQQIEKLKEIINQNSMGHLPLPYRVDLMKQIGNSRTVQKVLCECCKKACSSFPEEFCAENLLVEVLSEMDSYLYKNKGIAESILVSVERLRNYVEQSADSPDDMASWAIISLGYAIRYDAASILAIEDYNGEDDDAFDFESWNADFICSIACSGSNPFVETGNVEKRKEYWLWYVKMVLEVSQNPNVKYQSLPVCKRATPLIDIPVRHQSDNTIEAQFKDILSYIMDCEPQKFKEGLEYDILFVSTVVDMFSITSSDGDRITLNTKNCDKICNTLRDIRKRMYQKDPKQGAWFQVEIFLKNKEQYTFNFNYDNLEQLPSFFQEPDWLLGMFEKFPRSKEYTPLWLRKIVGRRKLYLT
;
A
#
# COMPACT_ATOMS: atom_id res chain seq x y z
N MET A 1 33.67 -18.67 -0.24
CA MET A 1 32.55 -18.20 0.61
C MET A 1 32.79 -18.38 2.10
N ILE A 2 32.89 -19.59 2.69
CA ILE A 2 33.03 -19.77 4.17
C ILE A 2 34.19 -18.93 4.78
N GLN A 3 35.40 -19.03 4.22
CA GLN A 3 36.55 -18.23 4.70
C GLN A 3 36.34 -16.72 4.56
N GLN A 4 35.62 -16.28 3.53
CA GLN A 4 35.27 -14.87 3.35
C GLN A 4 34.27 -14.42 4.41
N ILE A 5 33.28 -15.25 4.76
CA ILE A 5 32.33 -14.93 5.83
C ILE A 5 33.04 -14.72 7.18
N GLU A 6 34.01 -15.56 7.53
CA GLU A 6 34.80 -15.36 8.76
C GLU A 6 35.59 -14.05 8.73
N LYS A 7 36.22 -13.73 7.59
CA LYS A 7 36.90 -12.43 7.39
C LYS A 7 35.93 -11.25 7.53
N LEU A 8 34.71 -11.35 6.97
CA LEU A 8 33.70 -10.29 7.11
C LEU A 8 33.24 -10.12 8.55
N LYS A 9 33.10 -11.20 9.32
CA LYS A 9 32.81 -11.11 10.76
C LYS A 9 33.91 -10.37 11.52
N GLU A 10 35.18 -10.60 11.20
CA GLU A 10 36.30 -9.86 11.80
C GLU A 10 36.21 -8.37 11.48
N ILE A 11 35.96 -8.02 10.21
CA ILE A 11 35.77 -6.62 9.76
C ILE A 11 34.62 -5.95 10.54
N ILE A 12 33.48 -6.61 10.64
CA ILE A 12 32.31 -6.10 11.39
C ILE A 12 32.67 -5.90 12.88
N ASN A 13 33.43 -6.82 13.47
CA ASN A 13 33.84 -6.72 14.87
C ASN A 13 34.81 -5.57 15.15
N GLN A 14 35.64 -5.21 14.16
CA GLN A 14 36.65 -4.15 14.26
C GLN A 14 36.10 -2.76 13.85
N ASN A 15 34.97 -2.71 13.14
CA ASN A 15 34.35 -1.46 12.71
C ASN A 15 33.73 -0.72 13.91
N SER A 16 34.17 0.51 14.16
CA SER A 16 33.71 1.32 15.30
C SER A 16 32.22 1.68 15.24
N MET A 17 31.63 1.73 14.04
CA MET A 17 30.21 2.02 13.83
C MET A 17 29.36 0.73 13.85
N GLY A 18 29.99 -0.44 13.98
CA GLY A 18 29.32 -1.74 13.89
C GLY A 18 28.72 -2.02 12.51
N HIS A 19 29.23 -1.36 11.46
CA HIS A 19 28.72 -1.42 10.08
C HIS A 19 29.55 -2.39 9.22
N LEU A 20 28.92 -2.94 8.17
CA LEU A 20 29.60 -3.65 7.07
C LEU A 20 29.65 -2.74 5.83
N PRO A 21 30.82 -2.16 5.51
CA PRO A 21 30.98 -1.24 4.38
C PRO A 21 30.49 -1.80 3.05
N LEU A 22 29.91 -0.93 2.22
CA LEU A 22 29.40 -1.24 0.89
C LEU A 22 30.37 -2.07 0.02
N PRO A 23 31.68 -1.79 -0.06
CA PRO A 23 32.60 -2.62 -0.86
C PRO A 23 32.58 -4.10 -0.54
N TYR A 24 32.50 -4.43 0.75
CA TYR A 24 32.45 -5.82 1.17
C TYR A 24 31.13 -6.50 0.83
N ARG A 25 30.02 -5.74 0.81
CA ARG A 25 28.69 -6.23 0.42
C ARG A 25 28.63 -6.45 -1.08
N VAL A 26 29.14 -5.50 -1.88
CA VAL A 26 29.25 -5.62 -3.34
C VAL A 26 30.07 -6.84 -3.73
N ASP A 27 31.25 -7.01 -3.15
CA ASP A 27 32.12 -8.17 -3.42
C ASP A 27 31.43 -9.50 -3.05
N LEU A 28 30.72 -9.52 -1.92
CA LEU A 28 29.97 -10.69 -1.48
C LEU A 28 28.83 -11.02 -2.46
N MET A 29 28.03 -10.05 -2.89
CA MET A 29 26.94 -10.26 -3.85
C MET A 29 27.46 -10.68 -5.22
N LYS A 30 28.55 -10.06 -5.71
CA LYS A 30 29.20 -10.45 -6.96
C LYS A 30 29.72 -11.89 -6.92
N GLN A 31 30.25 -12.35 -5.78
CA GLN A 31 30.68 -13.74 -5.62
C GLN A 31 29.53 -14.75 -5.69
N ILE A 32 28.32 -14.38 -5.25
CA ILE A 32 27.13 -15.25 -5.40
C ILE A 32 26.82 -15.47 -6.88
N GLY A 33 27.04 -14.47 -7.74
CA GLY A 33 26.99 -14.59 -9.19
C GLY A 33 25.61 -14.88 -9.80
N ASN A 34 24.55 -14.91 -8.98
CA ASN A 34 23.19 -15.17 -9.39
C ASN A 34 22.25 -14.10 -8.85
N SER A 35 21.66 -13.29 -9.74
CA SER A 35 20.77 -12.17 -9.38
C SER A 35 19.58 -12.63 -8.54
N ARG A 36 18.97 -13.78 -8.87
CA ARG A 36 17.83 -14.35 -8.14
C ARG A 36 18.18 -14.69 -6.69
N THR A 37 19.38 -15.20 -6.45
CA THR A 37 19.87 -15.49 -5.09
C THR A 37 20.17 -14.20 -4.32
N VAL A 38 20.70 -13.17 -4.99
CA VAL A 38 20.90 -11.84 -4.37
C VAL A 38 19.55 -11.21 -4.00
N GLN A 39 18.55 -11.26 -4.88
CA GLN A 39 17.19 -10.80 -4.56
C GLN A 39 16.60 -11.53 -3.35
N LYS A 40 16.88 -12.83 -3.20
CA LYS A 40 16.47 -13.61 -2.01
C LYS A 40 17.17 -13.13 -0.75
N VAL A 41 18.47 -12.86 -0.79
CA VAL A 41 19.20 -12.24 0.32
C VAL A 41 18.56 -10.92 0.74
N LEU A 42 18.26 -10.03 -0.20
CA LEU A 42 17.60 -8.75 0.07
C LEU A 42 16.18 -8.94 0.64
N CYS A 43 15.44 -9.94 0.16
CA CYS A 43 14.13 -10.32 0.68
C CYS A 43 14.20 -10.79 2.14
N GLU A 44 15.21 -11.59 2.49
CA GLU A 44 15.42 -12.02 3.88
C GLU A 44 15.79 -10.83 4.78
N CYS A 45 16.53 -9.84 4.29
CA CYS A 45 16.77 -8.59 5.02
C CYS A 45 15.46 -7.87 5.35
N CYS A 46 14.57 -7.72 4.36
CA CYS A 46 13.27 -7.07 4.55
C CYS A 46 12.40 -7.80 5.59
N LYS A 47 12.34 -9.13 5.52
CA LYS A 47 11.62 -9.94 6.52
C LYS A 47 12.18 -9.75 7.93
N LYS A 48 13.51 -9.65 8.07
CA LYS A 48 14.17 -9.44 9.36
C LYS A 48 13.81 -8.07 9.93
N ALA A 49 13.85 -7.02 9.11
CA ALA A 49 13.44 -5.67 9.50
C ALA A 49 11.96 -5.62 9.91
N CYS A 50 11.04 -6.14 9.09
CA CYS A 50 9.62 -6.18 9.40
C CYS A 50 9.31 -6.94 10.70
N SER A 51 10.06 -8.01 10.98
CA SER A 51 9.88 -8.81 12.21
C SER A 51 10.22 -8.04 13.49
N SER A 52 10.98 -6.94 13.38
CA SER A 52 11.27 -6.03 14.50
C SER A 52 10.08 -5.12 14.85
N PHE A 53 9.08 -5.02 13.96
CA PHE A 53 7.93 -4.10 14.03
C PHE A 53 6.61 -4.86 13.80
N PRO A 54 6.25 -5.81 14.67
CA PRO A 54 5.09 -6.69 14.45
C PRO A 54 3.74 -5.96 14.49
N GLU A 55 3.66 -4.79 15.11
CA GLU A 55 2.43 -3.99 15.15
C GLU A 55 2.23 -3.22 13.83
N GLU A 56 3.32 -2.70 13.26
CA GLU A 56 3.35 -1.93 12.02
C GLU A 56 3.24 -2.83 10.77
N PHE A 57 3.97 -3.96 10.75
CA PHE A 57 4.02 -4.89 9.63
C PHE A 57 3.10 -6.09 9.86
N CYS A 58 1.81 -5.77 9.98
CA CYS A 58 0.73 -6.72 10.17
C CYS A 58 0.08 -7.19 8.84
N ALA A 59 -0.86 -8.14 8.88
CA ALA A 59 -1.41 -8.95 7.78
C ALA A 59 -2.21 -8.13 6.77
N GLU A 60 -2.38 -6.86 7.10
CA GLU A 60 -3.22 -5.92 6.38
C GLU A 60 -2.41 -4.66 6.02
N ASN A 61 -1.11 -4.64 6.29
CA ASN A 61 -0.23 -3.61 5.76
C ASN A 61 0.00 -3.93 4.27
N LEU A 62 -0.35 -3.01 3.39
CA LEU A 62 -0.24 -3.19 1.94
C LEU A 62 1.20 -3.53 1.51
N LEU A 63 2.22 -3.03 2.23
CA LEU A 63 3.62 -3.38 1.97
C LEU A 63 3.94 -4.82 2.39
N VAL A 64 3.26 -5.37 3.40
CA VAL A 64 3.41 -6.78 3.78
C VAL A 64 2.76 -7.70 2.74
N GLU A 65 1.65 -7.28 2.14
CA GLU A 65 1.05 -8.00 1.00
C GLU A 65 2.02 -8.02 -0.18
N VAL A 66 2.59 -6.87 -0.54
CA VAL A 66 3.61 -6.80 -1.61
C VAL A 66 4.86 -7.62 -1.26
N LEU A 67 5.36 -7.57 -0.01
CA LEU A 67 6.49 -8.40 0.42
C LEU A 67 6.15 -9.90 0.33
N SER A 68 4.89 -10.30 0.57
CA SER A 68 4.41 -11.67 0.42
C SER A 68 4.34 -12.10 -1.06
N GLU A 69 3.94 -11.20 -1.95
CA GLU A 69 4.00 -11.40 -3.40
C GLU A 69 5.45 -11.59 -3.87
N MET A 70 6.36 -10.72 -3.43
CA MET A 70 7.79 -10.81 -3.70
C MET A 70 8.40 -12.13 -3.20
N ASP A 71 8.09 -12.55 -1.96
CA ASP A 71 8.54 -13.83 -1.40
C ASP A 71 8.02 -15.03 -2.23
N SER A 72 6.73 -14.99 -2.61
CA SER A 72 6.13 -16.05 -3.44
C SER A 72 6.71 -16.09 -4.84
N TYR A 73 7.03 -14.94 -5.42
CA TYR A 73 7.76 -14.85 -6.68
C TYR A 73 9.15 -15.47 -6.56
N LEU A 74 9.94 -15.05 -5.55
CA LEU A 74 11.32 -15.49 -5.37
C LEU A 74 11.46 -16.98 -5.06
N TYR A 75 10.60 -17.55 -4.20
CA TYR A 75 10.73 -18.92 -3.71
C TYR A 75 9.77 -19.93 -4.35
N LYS A 76 8.64 -19.49 -4.91
CA LYS A 76 7.62 -20.38 -5.49
C LYS A 76 7.38 -20.15 -6.98
N ASN A 77 8.10 -19.21 -7.60
CA ASN A 77 7.92 -18.81 -8.99
C ASN A 77 6.46 -18.43 -9.31
N LYS A 78 5.77 -17.77 -8.37
CA LYS A 78 4.40 -17.27 -8.55
C LYS A 78 4.37 -15.77 -8.78
N GLY A 79 3.66 -15.31 -9.82
CA GLY A 79 3.61 -13.91 -10.22
C GLY A 79 4.72 -13.51 -11.18
N ILE A 80 4.80 -12.23 -11.53
CA ILE A 80 5.81 -11.67 -12.45
C ILE A 80 6.41 -10.38 -11.88
N ALA A 81 7.64 -10.05 -12.27
CA ALA A 81 8.33 -8.85 -11.77
C ALA A 81 7.61 -7.55 -12.14
N GLU A 82 6.92 -7.50 -13.29
CA GLU A 82 6.18 -6.31 -13.73
C GLU A 82 5.00 -5.98 -12.80
N SER A 83 4.24 -6.99 -12.35
CA SER A 83 3.13 -6.76 -11.41
C SER A 83 3.63 -6.31 -10.04
N ILE A 84 4.79 -6.84 -9.61
CA ILE A 84 5.45 -6.39 -8.38
C ILE A 84 5.85 -4.92 -8.50
N LEU A 85 6.44 -4.51 -9.63
CA LEU A 85 6.80 -3.11 -9.86
C LEU A 85 5.58 -2.20 -9.80
N VAL A 86 4.47 -2.56 -10.45
CA VAL A 86 3.22 -1.78 -10.41
C VAL A 86 2.73 -1.60 -8.97
N SER A 87 2.72 -2.66 -8.17
CA SER A 87 2.34 -2.58 -6.75
C SER A 87 3.29 -1.69 -5.94
N VAL A 88 4.59 -1.74 -6.22
CA VAL A 88 5.64 -0.95 -5.55
C VAL A 88 5.54 0.52 -5.91
N GLU A 89 5.42 0.87 -7.19
CA GLU A 89 5.25 2.25 -7.65
C GLU A 89 3.99 2.89 -7.07
N ARG A 90 2.88 2.12 -7.03
CA ARG A 90 1.64 2.58 -6.39
C ARG A 90 1.84 2.91 -4.93
N LEU A 91 2.68 2.17 -4.19
CA LEU A 91 2.88 2.39 -2.76
C LEU A 91 4.03 3.34 -2.43
N ARG A 92 4.97 3.57 -3.36
CA ARG A 92 6.19 4.37 -3.14
C ARG A 92 5.89 5.74 -2.54
N ASN A 93 4.90 6.45 -3.07
CA ASN A 93 4.55 7.81 -2.63
C ASN A 93 3.93 7.87 -1.22
N TYR A 94 3.55 6.72 -0.65
CA TYR A 94 2.96 6.62 0.69
C TYR A 94 3.94 6.14 1.74
N VAL A 95 5.15 5.74 1.31
CA VAL A 95 6.24 5.42 2.22
C VAL A 95 7.01 6.68 2.49
N GLU A 96 7.11 7.05 3.75
CA GLU A 96 7.92 8.20 4.12
C GLU A 96 9.40 7.88 4.02
N GLN A 97 10.14 8.81 3.41
CA GLN A 97 11.58 8.73 3.29
C GLN A 97 12.23 9.40 4.50
N SER A 98 12.04 8.84 5.70
CA SER A 98 12.56 9.41 6.95
C SER A 98 13.49 8.44 7.68
N ALA A 99 14.78 8.79 7.73
CA ALA A 99 15.78 8.03 8.49
C ALA A 99 15.56 8.11 10.02
N ASP A 100 14.69 9.02 10.47
CA ASP A 100 14.36 9.23 11.89
C ASP A 100 13.28 8.25 12.40
N SER A 101 12.61 7.52 11.50
CA SER A 101 11.64 6.48 11.83
C SER A 101 12.14 5.11 11.35
N PRO A 102 12.50 4.20 12.27
CA PRO A 102 12.97 2.86 11.92
C PRO A 102 11.93 2.00 11.18
N ASP A 103 10.63 2.21 11.45
CA ASP A 103 9.54 1.56 10.73
C ASP A 103 9.35 2.12 9.31
N ASP A 104 9.49 3.44 9.10
CA ASP A 104 9.51 4.05 7.76
C ASP A 104 10.68 3.51 6.92
N MET A 105 11.86 3.31 7.52
CA MET A 105 13.00 2.65 6.87
C MET A 105 12.70 1.20 6.47
N ALA A 106 12.02 0.43 7.34
CA ALA A 106 11.60 -0.92 6.98
C ALA A 106 10.62 -0.92 5.80
N SER A 107 9.72 0.06 5.72
CA SER A 107 8.83 0.27 4.58
C SER A 107 9.60 0.62 3.31
N TRP A 108 10.60 1.50 3.39
CA TRP A 108 11.44 1.87 2.24
C TRP A 108 12.28 0.69 1.73
N ALA A 109 12.74 -0.19 2.62
CA ALA A 109 13.45 -1.40 2.23
C ALA A 109 12.59 -2.33 1.35
N ILE A 110 11.27 -2.41 1.59
CA ILE A 110 10.35 -3.19 0.74
C ILE A 110 10.23 -2.57 -0.64
N ILE A 111 10.18 -1.24 -0.74
CA ILE A 111 10.19 -0.51 -2.02
C ILE A 111 11.49 -0.80 -2.79
N SER A 112 12.64 -0.66 -2.11
CA SER A 112 13.97 -0.96 -2.68
C SER A 112 14.08 -2.42 -3.16
N LEU A 113 13.53 -3.39 -2.42
CA LEU A 113 13.46 -4.80 -2.84
C LEU A 113 12.66 -4.99 -4.13
N GLY A 114 11.56 -4.24 -4.29
CA GLY A 114 10.74 -4.26 -5.50
C GLY A 114 11.53 -3.88 -6.76
N TYR A 115 12.31 -2.81 -6.65
CA TYR A 115 13.23 -2.39 -7.71
C TYR A 115 14.33 -3.42 -7.96
N ALA A 116 14.93 -3.99 -6.90
CA ALA A 116 15.92 -5.05 -7.05
C ALA A 116 15.33 -6.30 -7.74
N ILE A 117 14.06 -6.62 -7.52
CA ILE A 117 13.35 -7.69 -8.24
C ILE A 117 13.18 -7.34 -9.72
N ARG A 118 12.76 -6.11 -10.03
CA ARG A 118 12.50 -5.67 -11.40
C ARG A 118 13.76 -5.60 -12.26
N TYR A 119 14.87 -5.18 -11.66
CA TYR A 119 16.12 -4.84 -12.33
C TYR A 119 17.25 -5.80 -11.96
N ASP A 120 16.94 -7.06 -11.67
CA ASP A 120 17.93 -8.13 -11.47
C ASP A 120 19.02 -7.81 -10.43
N ALA A 121 18.65 -7.11 -9.36
CA ALA A 121 19.54 -6.62 -8.30
C ALA A 121 20.72 -5.77 -8.81
N ALA A 122 20.53 -5.05 -9.92
CA ALA A 122 21.52 -4.13 -10.47
C ALA A 122 21.99 -3.08 -9.44
N SER A 123 21.13 -2.66 -8.51
CA SER A 123 21.44 -1.69 -7.46
C SER A 123 22.63 -2.08 -6.55
N ILE A 124 23.02 -3.36 -6.51
CA ILE A 124 24.21 -3.84 -5.78
C ILE A 124 25.20 -4.59 -6.68
N LEU A 125 24.73 -5.19 -7.77
CA LEU A 125 25.57 -5.95 -8.70
C LEU A 125 26.26 -5.09 -9.76
N ALA A 126 25.64 -3.97 -10.14
CA ALA A 126 26.05 -3.06 -11.19
C ALA A 126 25.74 -1.61 -10.81
N ILE A 127 26.27 -1.20 -9.65
CA ILE A 127 26.10 0.16 -9.12
C ILE A 127 26.72 1.17 -10.11
N GLU A 128 25.94 2.17 -10.51
CA GLU A 128 26.39 3.26 -11.38
C GLU A 128 27.44 4.12 -10.67
N ASP A 129 28.48 4.53 -11.40
CA ASP A 129 29.57 5.38 -10.91
C ASP A 129 30.32 4.90 -9.65
N TYR A 130 30.24 3.61 -9.33
CA TYR A 130 30.85 3.03 -8.13
C TYR A 130 32.35 2.77 -8.27
N ASN A 131 33.15 3.44 -7.43
CA ASN A 131 34.62 3.34 -7.38
C ASN A 131 35.14 2.83 -6.02
N GLY A 132 34.28 2.23 -5.18
CA GLY A 132 34.65 1.68 -3.88
C GLY A 132 34.29 2.54 -2.68
N GLU A 133 33.46 3.55 -2.87
CA GLU A 133 32.90 4.40 -1.82
C GLU A 133 31.97 3.59 -0.88
N ASP A 134 31.65 4.15 0.29
CA ASP A 134 30.67 3.59 1.22
C ASP A 134 29.27 4.23 1.03
N ASP A 135 28.26 3.76 1.78
CA ASP A 135 26.88 4.21 1.60
C ASP A 135 26.65 5.72 1.84
N ASP A 136 27.55 6.42 2.54
CA ASP A 136 27.47 7.87 2.78
C ASP A 136 27.76 8.73 1.53
N ALA A 137 28.37 8.15 0.51
CA ALA A 137 28.60 8.81 -0.77
C ALA A 137 27.36 8.85 -1.67
N PHE A 138 26.28 8.16 -1.29
CA PHE A 138 25.09 7.98 -2.11
C PHE A 138 23.85 8.59 -1.45
N ASP A 139 22.96 9.13 -2.28
CA ASP A 139 21.64 9.56 -1.84
C ASP A 139 20.81 8.36 -1.35
N PHE A 140 19.88 8.63 -0.43
CA PHE A 140 19.08 7.60 0.21
C PHE A 140 18.23 6.77 -0.78
N GLU A 141 17.88 7.31 -1.96
CA GLU A 141 17.15 6.59 -3.01
C GLU A 141 18.03 5.51 -3.68
N SER A 142 19.35 5.67 -3.64
CA SER A 142 20.33 4.73 -4.19
C SER A 142 20.74 3.65 -3.20
N TRP A 143 20.29 3.74 -1.94
CA TRP A 143 20.64 2.76 -0.93
C TRP A 143 19.99 1.39 -1.18
N ASN A 144 20.78 0.36 -0.90
CA ASN A 144 20.36 -1.02 -1.05
C ASN A 144 19.50 -1.50 0.13
N ALA A 145 18.56 -2.40 -0.14
CA ALA A 145 17.62 -2.91 0.87
C ALA A 145 18.31 -3.53 2.10
N ASP A 146 19.49 -4.14 1.94
CA ASP A 146 20.29 -4.68 3.05
C ASP A 146 20.82 -3.60 3.98
N PHE A 147 21.29 -2.47 3.43
CA PHE A 147 21.72 -1.30 4.20
C PHE A 147 20.55 -0.61 4.89
N ILE A 148 19.45 -0.36 4.15
CA ILE A 148 18.23 0.25 4.71
C ILE A 148 17.67 -0.59 5.87
N CYS A 149 17.62 -1.92 5.72
CA CYS A 149 17.19 -2.83 6.79
C CYS A 149 18.11 -2.77 8.02
N SER A 150 19.41 -2.51 7.84
CA SER A 150 20.35 -2.31 8.95
C SER A 150 20.00 -1.06 9.77
N ILE A 151 19.57 0.01 9.09
CA ILE A 151 19.09 1.25 9.72
C ILE A 151 17.82 0.95 10.51
N ALA A 152 16.84 0.30 9.88
CA ALA A 152 15.59 -0.09 10.53
C ALA A 152 15.83 -0.95 11.80
N CYS A 153 16.78 -1.89 11.77
CA CYS A 153 17.06 -2.75 12.92
C CYS A 153 17.89 -2.08 14.04
N SER A 154 18.74 -1.11 13.68
CA SER A 154 19.66 -0.44 14.63
C SER A 154 19.16 0.92 15.12
N GLY A 155 18.15 1.47 14.45
CA GLY A 155 17.48 2.72 14.79
C GLY A 155 18.04 3.98 14.13
N SER A 156 19.14 3.89 13.36
CA SER A 156 19.69 5.04 12.60
C SER A 156 20.79 4.62 11.61
N ASN A 157 21.23 5.57 10.80
CA ASN A 157 22.36 5.46 9.87
C ASN A 157 23.73 5.39 10.62
N PRO A 158 24.75 4.65 10.13
CA PRO A 158 26.06 4.55 10.82
C PRO A 158 26.89 5.84 10.81
N PHE A 159 26.66 6.70 9.84
CA PHE A 159 27.38 7.95 9.61
C PHE A 159 26.77 9.12 10.40
N VAL A 160 25.76 8.85 11.23
CA VAL A 160 25.18 9.81 12.18
C VAL A 160 25.35 9.26 13.61
N GLU A 161 25.78 10.10 14.55
CA GLU A 161 26.17 9.69 15.92
C GLU A 161 24.98 9.30 16.84
N THR A 162 23.87 8.81 16.30
CA THR A 162 22.60 8.63 17.03
C THR A 162 22.17 7.17 17.20
N GLY A 163 22.91 6.21 16.64
CA GLY A 163 22.51 4.81 16.54
C GLY A 163 22.99 3.85 17.60
N ASN A 164 22.29 2.69 17.68
CA ASN A 164 22.76 1.57 18.48
C ASN A 164 23.78 0.73 17.70
N VAL A 165 25.06 0.98 17.95
CA VAL A 165 26.20 0.28 17.34
C VAL A 165 26.12 -1.24 17.51
N GLU A 166 25.76 -1.72 18.71
CA GLU A 166 25.69 -3.16 18.97
C GLU A 166 24.56 -3.82 18.18
N LYS A 167 23.37 -3.21 18.09
CA LYS A 167 22.29 -3.73 17.24
C LYS A 167 22.67 -3.73 15.76
N ARG A 168 23.39 -2.71 15.30
CA ARG A 168 23.90 -2.66 13.92
C ARG A 168 24.86 -3.81 13.65
N LYS A 169 25.77 -4.06 14.59
CA LYS A 169 26.73 -5.15 14.55
C LYS A 169 26.03 -6.52 14.55
N GLU A 170 25.04 -6.71 15.43
CA GLU A 170 24.21 -7.91 15.46
C GLU A 170 23.53 -8.17 14.11
N TYR A 171 22.96 -7.13 13.50
CA TYR A 171 22.35 -7.24 12.17
C TYR A 171 23.35 -7.69 11.11
N TRP A 172 24.55 -7.09 11.04
CA TRP A 172 25.53 -7.46 10.01
C TRP A 172 26.14 -8.85 10.23
N LEU A 173 26.35 -9.25 11.49
CA LEU A 173 26.77 -10.62 11.81
C LEU A 173 25.71 -11.65 11.43
N TRP A 174 24.42 -11.33 11.66
CA TRP A 174 23.31 -12.13 11.16
C TRP A 174 23.28 -12.17 9.63
N TYR A 175 23.45 -11.02 8.97
CA TYR A 175 23.43 -10.89 7.51
C TYR A 175 24.46 -11.80 6.84
N VAL A 176 25.73 -11.76 7.25
CA VAL A 176 26.77 -12.58 6.60
C VAL A 176 26.52 -14.08 6.80
N LYS A 177 25.96 -14.49 7.94
CA LYS A 177 25.53 -15.88 8.18
C LYS A 177 24.36 -16.25 7.27
N MET A 178 23.35 -15.40 7.19
CA MET A 178 22.17 -15.61 6.35
C MET A 178 22.54 -15.70 4.87
N VAL A 179 23.42 -14.82 4.38
CA VAL A 179 23.93 -14.85 3.00
C VAL A 179 24.56 -16.21 2.67
N LEU A 180 25.38 -16.77 3.56
CA LEU A 180 25.99 -18.08 3.36
C LEU A 180 24.93 -19.18 3.22
N GLU A 181 23.96 -19.21 4.13
CA GLU A 181 22.91 -20.24 4.16
C GLU A 181 22.00 -20.16 2.93
N VAL A 182 21.57 -18.96 2.54
CA VAL A 182 20.78 -18.72 1.33
C VAL A 182 21.58 -19.06 0.07
N SER A 183 22.87 -18.73 0.02
CA SER A 183 23.72 -19.05 -1.13
C SER A 183 23.94 -20.55 -1.31
N GLN A 184 24.04 -21.30 -0.20
CA GLN A 184 24.15 -22.76 -0.23
C GLN A 184 22.83 -23.45 -0.56
N ASN A 185 21.71 -22.89 -0.13
CA ASN A 185 20.38 -23.49 -0.28
C ASN A 185 19.36 -22.49 -0.86
N PRO A 186 19.55 -21.99 -2.10
CA PRO A 186 18.78 -20.86 -2.62
C PRO A 186 17.29 -21.16 -2.81
N ASN A 187 16.88 -22.44 -2.82
CA ASN A 187 15.48 -22.83 -2.98
C ASN A 187 14.76 -23.04 -1.63
N VAL A 188 15.49 -22.99 -0.52
CA VAL A 188 14.94 -23.12 0.83
C VAL A 188 14.76 -21.73 1.43
N LYS A 189 13.56 -21.46 1.93
CA LYS A 189 13.25 -20.19 2.60
C LYS A 189 14.02 -20.11 3.92
N TYR A 190 14.76 -19.03 4.15
CA TYR A 190 15.59 -18.87 5.35
C TYR A 190 14.76 -18.59 6.59
N GLN A 191 13.83 -17.63 6.50
CA GLN A 191 12.85 -17.36 7.55
C GLN A 191 11.47 -17.17 6.96
N SER A 192 10.46 -17.57 7.75
CA SER A 192 9.06 -17.30 7.44
C SER A 192 8.81 -15.80 7.32
N LEU A 193 7.82 -15.42 6.51
CA LEU A 193 7.31 -14.05 6.58
C LEU A 193 6.83 -13.79 8.02
N PRO A 194 6.91 -12.55 8.52
CA PRO A 194 6.34 -12.19 9.81
C PRO A 194 4.92 -12.75 9.86
N VAL A 195 4.66 -13.68 10.79
CA VAL A 195 3.31 -14.20 10.98
C VAL A 195 2.54 -13.07 11.63
N CYS A 196 1.93 -12.24 10.79
CA CYS A 196 0.91 -11.40 11.34
C CYS A 196 -0.28 -12.29 11.67
N LYS A 197 -0.54 -12.43 12.97
CA LYS A 197 -1.88 -12.78 13.41
C LYS A 197 -2.79 -11.76 12.74
N ARG A 198 -3.65 -12.16 11.80
CA ARG A 198 -4.80 -11.32 11.43
C ARG A 198 -5.45 -10.98 12.76
N ALA A 199 -5.17 -9.79 13.28
CA ALA A 199 -6.04 -9.22 14.24
C ALA A 199 -7.25 -8.95 13.36
N THR A 200 -8.23 -9.83 13.39
CA THR A 200 -9.60 -9.36 13.34
C THR A 200 -9.83 -8.69 14.68
N PRO A 201 -9.63 -7.37 14.86
CA PRO A 201 -10.80 -6.62 15.16
C PRO A 201 -11.52 -6.46 13.82
N LEU A 202 -12.69 -7.09 13.68
CA LEU A 202 -13.77 -6.33 13.08
C LEU A 202 -13.77 -5.02 13.87
N ILE A 203 -13.14 -3.97 13.34
CA ILE A 203 -13.40 -2.63 13.84
C ILE A 203 -14.88 -2.51 13.62
N ASP A 204 -15.64 -2.56 14.71
CA ASP A 204 -17.07 -2.37 14.64
C ASP A 204 -17.27 -0.91 14.28
N ILE A 205 -17.43 -0.65 12.98
CA ILE A 205 -17.71 0.68 12.46
C ILE A 205 -19.15 0.95 12.84
N PRO A 206 -19.43 1.98 13.67
CA PRO A 206 -20.79 2.21 14.10
C PRO A 206 -21.71 2.48 12.90
N VAL A 207 -22.98 2.12 13.07
CA VAL A 207 -24.01 2.39 12.05
C VAL A 207 -24.08 3.90 11.78
N ARG A 208 -24.14 4.26 10.50
CA ARG A 208 -24.25 5.66 10.10
C ARG A 208 -25.70 6.12 10.09
N HIS A 209 -25.94 7.35 10.52
CA HIS A 209 -27.28 7.95 10.73
C HIS A 209 -27.51 9.21 9.88
N GLN A 210 -26.68 9.40 8.84
CA GLN A 210 -26.74 10.56 7.95
C GLN A 210 -27.93 10.52 6.97
N SER A 211 -28.58 9.37 6.80
CA SER A 211 -29.80 9.24 5.98
C SER A 211 -31.05 9.59 6.78
N ASP A 212 -31.99 10.32 6.17
CA ASP A 212 -33.31 10.63 6.71
C ASP A 212 -34.32 10.89 5.58
N ASN A 213 -35.57 11.19 5.94
CA ASN A 213 -36.65 11.47 4.99
C ASN A 213 -36.35 12.63 4.02
N THR A 214 -35.50 13.59 4.40
CA THR A 214 -35.12 14.72 3.53
C THR A 214 -34.13 14.25 2.46
N ILE A 215 -33.16 13.43 2.86
CA ILE A 215 -32.21 12.80 1.92
C ILE A 215 -32.96 11.84 0.99
N GLU A 216 -33.89 11.05 1.53
CA GLU A 216 -34.71 10.14 0.73
C GLU A 216 -35.57 10.87 -0.30
N ALA A 217 -36.17 12.01 0.06
CA ALA A 217 -36.90 12.87 -0.88
C ALA A 217 -36.01 13.38 -2.02
N GLN A 218 -34.76 13.79 -1.72
CA GLN A 218 -33.81 14.22 -2.75
C GLN A 218 -33.41 13.08 -3.70
N PHE A 219 -33.25 11.86 -3.18
CA PHE A 219 -33.04 10.68 -4.02
C PHE A 219 -34.26 10.41 -4.91
N LYS A 220 -35.48 10.52 -4.36
CA LYS A 220 -36.71 10.35 -5.14
C LYS A 220 -36.82 11.34 -6.30
N ASP A 221 -36.47 12.60 -6.05
CA ASP A 221 -36.50 13.66 -7.07
C ASP A 221 -35.50 13.37 -8.20
N ILE A 222 -34.27 12.96 -7.87
CA ILE A 222 -33.27 12.67 -8.90
C ILE A 222 -33.57 11.36 -9.65
N LEU A 223 -34.12 10.35 -8.99
CA LEU A 223 -34.53 9.10 -9.67
C LEU A 223 -35.71 9.35 -10.61
N SER A 224 -36.68 10.19 -10.21
CA SER A 224 -37.76 10.62 -11.09
C SER A 224 -37.20 11.36 -12.32
N TYR A 225 -36.23 12.25 -12.12
CA TYR A 225 -35.55 12.93 -13.21
C TYR A 225 -34.81 11.96 -14.16
N ILE A 226 -34.11 10.96 -13.62
CA ILE A 226 -33.41 9.94 -14.41
C ILE A 226 -34.39 9.15 -15.29
N MET A 227 -35.50 8.70 -14.72
CA MET A 227 -36.54 7.95 -15.44
C MET A 227 -37.15 8.75 -16.60
N ASP A 228 -37.20 10.08 -16.47
CA ASP A 228 -37.79 10.99 -17.45
C ASP A 228 -36.78 11.52 -18.49
N CYS A 229 -35.51 11.08 -18.45
CA CYS A 229 -34.49 11.51 -19.39
C CYS A 229 -34.69 10.91 -20.80
N GLU A 230 -34.61 11.75 -21.84
CA GLU A 230 -34.57 11.36 -23.26
C GLU A 230 -33.13 11.30 -23.82
N PRO A 231 -32.85 10.54 -24.90
CA PRO A 231 -33.77 9.84 -25.80
C PRO A 231 -34.13 8.40 -25.39
N GLN A 232 -33.44 7.85 -24.38
CA GLN A 232 -33.66 6.49 -23.91
C GLN A 232 -34.62 6.54 -22.72
N LYS A 233 -35.93 6.65 -23.01
CA LYS A 233 -36.94 6.42 -21.96
C LYS A 233 -36.75 5.02 -21.41
N PHE A 234 -36.71 4.91 -20.09
CA PHE A 234 -36.51 3.63 -19.42
C PHE A 234 -37.68 2.73 -19.81
N LYS A 235 -37.36 1.49 -20.20
CA LYS A 235 -38.36 0.53 -20.68
C LYS A 235 -39.19 0.10 -19.48
N GLU A 236 -40.51 0.13 -19.65
CA GLU A 236 -41.43 -0.34 -18.63
C GLU A 236 -41.20 -1.83 -18.37
N GLY A 237 -41.12 -2.22 -17.09
CA GLY A 237 -40.90 -3.60 -16.67
C GLY A 237 -39.43 -4.03 -16.55
N LEU A 238 -38.45 -3.19 -16.93
CA LEU A 238 -37.03 -3.44 -16.64
C LEU A 238 -36.60 -2.84 -15.30
N GLU A 239 -35.64 -3.51 -14.68
CA GLU A 239 -34.97 -3.04 -13.46
C GLU A 239 -33.60 -2.44 -13.84
N TYR A 240 -33.11 -1.49 -13.05
CA TYR A 240 -31.91 -0.71 -13.35
C TYR A 240 -30.99 -0.60 -12.15
N ASP A 241 -29.71 -0.89 -12.37
CA ASP A 241 -28.63 -0.65 -11.43
C ASP A 241 -27.95 0.67 -11.78
N ILE A 242 -28.01 1.62 -10.86
CA ILE A 242 -27.34 2.91 -10.97
C ILE A 242 -26.17 2.93 -9.99
N LEU A 243 -24.98 3.15 -10.51
CA LEU A 243 -23.75 3.23 -9.73
C LEU A 243 -23.19 4.65 -9.83
N PHE A 244 -22.94 5.26 -8.68
CA PHE A 244 -22.21 6.51 -8.59
C PHE A 244 -21.05 6.37 -7.61
N VAL A 245 -19.83 6.58 -8.11
CA VAL A 245 -18.60 6.61 -7.33
C VAL A 245 -18.05 8.01 -7.41
N SER A 246 -17.66 8.56 -6.27
CA SER A 246 -17.15 9.92 -6.22
C SER A 246 -15.96 10.02 -5.31
N THR A 247 -14.83 10.40 -5.88
CA THR A 247 -13.59 10.68 -5.18
C THR A 247 -13.07 12.09 -5.50
N VAL A 248 -11.79 12.22 -5.88
CA VAL A 248 -11.25 13.36 -6.63
C VAL A 248 -11.86 13.40 -8.05
N VAL A 249 -12.18 12.23 -8.59
CA VAL A 249 -12.87 12.03 -9.87
C VAL A 249 -14.17 11.26 -9.65
N ASP A 250 -15.07 11.26 -10.64
CA ASP A 250 -16.39 10.64 -10.52
C ASP A 250 -16.67 9.64 -11.63
N MET A 251 -17.45 8.61 -11.30
CA MET A 251 -18.03 7.69 -12.26
C MET A 251 -19.53 7.60 -12.03
N PHE A 252 -20.27 7.64 -13.13
CA PHE A 252 -21.71 7.43 -13.15
C PHE A 252 -22.05 6.41 -14.24
N SER A 253 -22.83 5.39 -13.89
CA SER A 253 -23.31 4.40 -14.84
C SER A 253 -24.70 3.93 -14.49
N ILE A 254 -25.44 3.54 -15.53
CA ILE A 254 -26.77 2.93 -15.41
C ILE A 254 -26.75 1.69 -16.30
N THR A 255 -27.13 0.55 -15.73
CA THR A 255 -27.20 -0.74 -16.41
C THR A 255 -28.59 -1.33 -16.21
N SER A 256 -29.23 -1.83 -17.25
CA SER A 256 -30.50 -2.54 -17.11
C SER A 256 -30.28 -3.99 -16.64
N SER A 257 -31.34 -4.63 -16.15
CA SER A 257 -31.37 -6.06 -15.83
C SER A 257 -31.00 -6.97 -17.01
N ASP A 258 -31.16 -6.48 -18.25
CA ASP A 258 -30.79 -7.20 -19.47
C ASP A 258 -29.29 -7.03 -19.84
N GLY A 259 -28.55 -6.23 -19.07
CA GLY A 259 -27.14 -5.92 -19.29
C GLY A 259 -26.87 -4.73 -20.21
N ASP A 260 -27.92 -4.04 -20.69
CA ASP A 260 -27.76 -2.86 -21.55
C ASP A 260 -27.25 -1.66 -20.72
N ARG A 261 -26.16 -1.04 -21.18
CA ARG A 261 -25.67 0.21 -20.59
C ARG A 261 -26.44 1.40 -21.14
N ILE A 262 -27.12 2.13 -20.28
CA ILE A 262 -27.90 3.32 -20.65
C ILE A 262 -26.97 4.53 -20.73
N THR A 263 -27.05 5.28 -21.83
CA THR A 263 -26.21 6.45 -22.07
C THR A 263 -27.09 7.71 -22.09
N LEU A 264 -26.84 8.61 -21.15
CA LEU A 264 -27.49 9.91 -21.11
C LEU A 264 -26.61 10.97 -21.78
N ASN A 265 -27.22 12.05 -22.26
CA ASN A 265 -26.46 13.20 -22.76
C ASN A 265 -25.68 13.88 -21.62
N THR A 266 -24.62 14.61 -21.98
CA THR A 266 -23.72 15.28 -21.03
C THR A 266 -24.46 16.17 -20.03
N LYS A 267 -25.43 16.96 -20.49
CA LYS A 267 -26.20 17.87 -19.62
C LYS A 267 -26.97 17.11 -18.53
N ASN A 268 -27.56 15.97 -18.87
CA ASN A 268 -28.28 15.12 -17.93
C ASN A 268 -27.30 14.48 -16.94
N CYS A 269 -26.20 13.90 -17.43
CA CYS A 269 -25.14 13.35 -16.58
C CYS A 269 -24.63 14.38 -15.58
N ASP A 270 -24.28 15.58 -16.03
CA ASP A 270 -23.75 16.64 -15.16
C ASP A 270 -24.74 17.03 -14.06
N LYS A 271 -26.03 17.18 -14.40
CA LYS A 271 -27.07 17.49 -13.42
C LYS A 271 -27.22 16.38 -12.38
N ILE A 272 -27.20 15.12 -12.81
CA ILE A 272 -27.31 13.96 -11.92
C ILE A 272 -26.10 13.89 -10.99
N CYS A 273 -24.89 13.92 -11.54
CA CYS A 273 -23.65 13.89 -10.78
C CYS A 273 -23.58 15.05 -9.77
N ASN A 274 -23.93 16.27 -10.17
CA ASN A 274 -23.96 17.42 -9.25
C ASN A 274 -24.95 17.21 -8.12
N THR A 275 -26.15 16.71 -8.43
CA THR A 275 -27.17 16.44 -7.41
C THR A 275 -26.71 15.36 -6.42
N LEU A 276 -26.10 14.28 -6.90
CA LEU A 276 -25.56 13.22 -6.04
C LEU A 276 -24.39 13.73 -5.16
N ARG A 277 -23.51 14.58 -5.71
CA ARG A 277 -22.44 15.24 -4.93
C ARG A 277 -23.03 16.15 -3.84
N ASP A 278 -24.10 16.89 -4.15
CA ASP A 278 -24.78 17.75 -3.18
C ASP A 278 -25.46 16.95 -2.08
N ILE A 279 -26.14 15.85 -2.42
CA ILE A 279 -26.71 14.91 -1.45
C ILE A 279 -25.61 14.39 -0.52
N ARG A 280 -24.48 13.92 -1.08
CA ARG A 280 -23.33 13.47 -0.30
C ARG A 280 -22.84 14.54 0.68
N LYS A 281 -22.68 15.77 0.19
CA LYS A 281 -22.22 16.90 1.01
C LYS A 281 -23.20 17.20 2.14
N ARG A 282 -24.51 17.15 1.90
CA ARG A 282 -25.53 17.35 2.93
C ARG A 282 -25.53 16.23 3.97
N MET A 283 -25.42 14.97 3.54
CA MET A 283 -25.26 13.82 4.43
C MET A 283 -24.04 14.00 5.33
N TYR A 284 -22.89 14.38 4.76
CA TYR A 284 -21.68 14.67 5.52
C TYR A 284 -21.89 15.81 6.55
N GLN A 285 -22.51 16.92 6.13
CA GLN A 285 -22.76 18.07 7.00
C GLN A 285 -23.65 17.74 8.21
N LYS A 286 -24.52 16.73 8.09
CA LYS A 286 -25.41 16.30 9.19
C LYS A 286 -24.66 15.64 10.33
N ASP A 287 -23.66 14.81 10.01
CA ASP A 287 -22.73 14.26 11.01
C ASP A 287 -21.34 14.09 10.41
N PRO A 288 -20.48 15.12 10.48
CA PRO A 288 -19.15 15.09 9.89
C PRO A 288 -18.26 13.97 10.42
N LYS A 289 -18.47 13.53 11.67
CA LYS A 289 -17.64 12.48 12.29
C LYS A 289 -17.75 11.15 11.55
N GLN A 290 -18.90 10.88 10.93
CA GLN A 290 -19.17 9.64 10.21
C GLN A 290 -18.53 9.58 8.81
N GLY A 291 -18.09 10.73 8.28
CA GLY A 291 -17.51 10.85 6.93
C GLY A 291 -18.54 10.90 5.81
N ALA A 292 -18.05 10.89 4.58
CA ALA A 292 -18.88 10.77 3.38
C ALA A 292 -18.72 9.39 2.75
N TRP A 293 -19.74 8.91 2.04
CA TRP A 293 -19.65 7.68 1.26
C TRP A 293 -18.76 7.88 0.03
N PHE A 294 -18.05 6.81 -0.38
CA PHE A 294 -17.27 6.76 -1.61
C PHE A 294 -18.14 6.40 -2.81
N GLN A 295 -19.12 5.53 -2.57
CA GLN A 295 -19.97 4.96 -3.60
C GLN A 295 -21.40 4.83 -3.09
N VAL A 296 -22.37 5.04 -4.00
CA VAL A 296 -23.76 4.67 -3.81
C VAL A 296 -24.19 3.80 -4.98
N GLU A 297 -24.76 2.64 -4.65
CA GLU A 297 -25.48 1.77 -5.57
C GLU A 297 -26.97 1.98 -5.35
N ILE A 298 -27.71 2.15 -6.43
CA ILE A 298 -29.15 2.34 -6.39
C ILE A 298 -29.79 1.31 -7.30
N PHE A 299 -30.62 0.46 -6.73
CA PHE A 299 -31.46 -0.46 -7.48
C PHE A 299 -32.81 0.23 -7.71
N LEU A 300 -33.19 0.39 -8.97
CA LEU A 300 -34.38 1.12 -9.40
C LEU A 300 -35.27 0.21 -10.24
N LYS A 301 -36.44 -0.12 -9.69
CA LYS A 301 -37.48 -0.87 -10.42
C LYS A 301 -38.51 0.04 -11.07
N ASN A 302 -38.94 1.08 -10.34
CA ASN A 302 -39.80 2.14 -10.84
C ASN A 302 -39.74 3.35 -9.88
N LYS A 303 -40.49 4.42 -10.20
CA LYS A 303 -40.50 5.68 -9.41
C LYS A 303 -40.90 5.51 -7.94
N GLU A 304 -41.54 4.40 -7.56
CA GLU A 304 -41.99 4.11 -6.20
C GLU A 304 -41.22 2.96 -5.53
N GLN A 305 -40.48 2.17 -6.31
CA GLN A 305 -39.77 0.99 -5.82
C GLN A 305 -38.28 1.10 -6.16
N TYR A 306 -37.50 1.53 -5.18
CA TYR A 306 -36.05 1.63 -5.26
C TYR A 306 -35.40 1.39 -3.90
N THR A 307 -34.13 1.00 -3.91
CA THR A 307 -33.28 0.90 -2.72
C THR A 307 -31.92 1.53 -3.02
N PHE A 308 -31.24 2.01 -1.98
CA PHE A 308 -29.87 2.53 -2.08
C PHE A 308 -28.98 1.85 -1.06
N ASN A 309 -27.74 1.57 -1.46
CA ASN A 309 -26.69 1.02 -0.63
C ASN A 309 -25.47 1.94 -0.69
N PHE A 310 -25.03 2.42 0.45
CA PHE A 310 -23.88 3.32 0.55
C PHE A 310 -22.64 2.54 0.97
N ASN A 311 -21.57 2.67 0.19
CA ASN A 311 -20.27 2.13 0.54
C ASN A 311 -19.37 3.25 1.11
N TYR A 312 -19.07 3.13 2.40
CA TYR A 312 -18.12 3.98 3.12
C TYR A 312 -16.78 3.28 3.39
N ASP A 313 -16.79 1.95 3.41
CA ASP A 313 -15.80 1.15 4.14
C ASP A 313 -15.29 -0.08 3.41
N ASN A 314 -15.93 -0.50 2.31
CA ASN A 314 -15.54 -1.68 1.56
C ASN A 314 -14.70 -1.28 0.33
N LEU A 315 -13.38 -1.41 0.45
CA LEU A 315 -12.45 -1.08 -0.64
C LEU A 315 -12.66 -1.97 -1.88
N GLU A 316 -12.96 -3.26 -1.68
CA GLU A 316 -13.11 -4.25 -2.76
C GLU A 316 -14.36 -4.00 -3.63
N GLN A 317 -15.39 -3.36 -3.06
CA GLN A 317 -16.58 -2.94 -3.80
C GLN A 317 -16.36 -1.70 -4.68
N LEU A 318 -15.30 -0.91 -4.43
CA LEU A 318 -14.96 0.20 -5.30
C LEU A 318 -14.36 -0.35 -6.60
N PRO A 319 -14.69 0.23 -7.77
CA PRO A 319 -14.02 -0.15 -9.01
C PRO A 319 -12.51 0.09 -8.88
N SER A 320 -11.69 -0.80 -9.46
CA SER A 320 -10.22 -0.83 -9.27
C SER A 320 -9.54 0.52 -9.51
N PHE A 321 -9.99 1.26 -10.53
CA PHE A 321 -9.55 2.63 -10.79
C PHE A 321 -9.64 3.48 -9.51
N PHE A 322 -10.77 3.44 -8.79
CA PHE A 322 -11.04 4.26 -7.60
C PHE A 322 -10.37 3.77 -6.31
N GLN A 323 -9.60 2.69 -6.37
CA GLN A 323 -8.83 2.18 -5.23
C GLN A 323 -7.46 2.84 -5.11
N GLU A 324 -7.10 3.75 -6.03
CA GLU A 324 -5.85 4.49 -5.99
C GLU A 324 -5.76 5.34 -4.70
N PRO A 325 -4.68 5.20 -3.90
CA PRO A 325 -4.70 5.79 -2.57
C PRO A 325 -4.72 7.32 -2.55
N ASP A 326 -4.30 7.99 -3.63
CA ASP A 326 -4.30 9.46 -3.76
C ASP A 326 -5.73 9.98 -3.84
N TRP A 327 -6.62 9.24 -4.52
CA TRP A 327 -8.01 9.63 -4.62
C TRP A 327 -8.75 9.37 -3.33
N LEU A 328 -8.41 8.28 -2.64
CA LEU A 328 -8.94 7.94 -1.32
C LEU A 328 -8.47 8.97 -0.27
N LEU A 329 -7.21 9.42 -0.36
CA LEU A 329 -6.63 10.44 0.50
C LEU A 329 -7.25 11.83 0.23
N GLY A 330 -7.34 12.25 -1.03
CA GLY A 330 -7.97 13.51 -1.42
C GLY A 330 -9.46 13.56 -1.00
N MET A 331 -10.13 12.42 -1.02
CA MET A 331 -11.48 12.30 -0.46
C MET A 331 -11.53 12.48 1.04
N PHE A 332 -10.63 11.83 1.76
CA PHE A 332 -10.57 11.95 3.21
C PHE A 332 -10.22 13.38 3.64
N GLU A 333 -9.40 14.10 2.87
CA GLU A 333 -9.13 15.53 3.11
C GLU A 333 -10.36 16.41 2.96
N LYS A 334 -11.19 16.11 1.96
CA LYS A 334 -12.41 16.88 1.69
C LYS A 334 -13.54 16.55 2.66
N PHE A 335 -13.61 15.30 3.10
CA PHE A 335 -14.64 14.77 3.99
C PHE A 335 -14.00 13.95 5.13
N PRO A 336 -13.28 14.62 6.06
CA PRO A 336 -12.61 13.94 7.16
C PRO A 336 -13.63 13.25 8.06
N ARG A 337 -13.22 12.11 8.62
CA ARG A 337 -14.03 11.30 9.54
C ARG A 337 -13.21 10.90 10.76
N SER A 338 -13.91 10.68 11.88
CA SER A 338 -13.23 10.30 13.13
C SER A 338 -12.68 8.87 13.03
N LYS A 339 -11.72 8.57 13.90
CA LYS A 339 -11.04 7.27 13.92
C LYS A 339 -12.04 6.11 13.98
N GLU A 340 -13.04 6.16 14.86
CA GLU A 340 -14.04 5.10 15.06
C GLU A 340 -14.88 4.80 13.79
N TYR A 341 -15.12 5.79 12.91
CA TYR A 341 -15.81 5.62 11.63
C TYR A 341 -14.88 5.38 10.45
N THR A 342 -13.57 5.25 10.70
CA THR A 342 -12.56 5.04 9.67
C THR A 342 -12.13 3.56 9.66
N PRO A 343 -12.35 2.82 8.55
CA PRO A 343 -11.90 1.45 8.41
C PRO A 343 -10.38 1.39 8.41
N LEU A 344 -9.84 0.25 8.83
CA LEU A 344 -8.41 0.10 9.06
C LEU A 344 -7.56 0.34 7.80
N TRP A 345 -8.04 -0.07 6.62
CA TRP A 345 -7.35 0.19 5.35
C TRP A 345 -7.22 1.70 5.08
N LEU A 346 -8.24 2.51 5.35
CA LEU A 346 -8.16 3.95 5.11
C LEU A 346 -7.27 4.63 6.15
N ARG A 347 -7.27 4.17 7.40
CA ARG A 347 -6.33 4.68 8.42
C ARG A 347 -4.87 4.50 7.98
N LYS A 348 -4.55 3.42 7.26
CA LYS A 348 -3.19 3.16 6.74
C LYS A 348 -2.82 4.12 5.62
N ILE A 349 -3.74 4.38 4.69
CA ILE A 349 -3.54 5.36 3.60
C ILE A 349 -3.40 6.78 4.17
N VAL A 350 -4.20 7.13 5.18
CA VAL A 350 -4.15 8.45 5.84
C VAL A 350 -2.89 8.61 6.71
N GLY A 351 -2.32 7.51 7.21
CA GLY A 351 -1.16 7.49 8.10
C GLY A 351 -1.45 8.01 9.51
N ARG A 352 -0.46 7.96 10.42
CA ARG A 352 -0.58 8.47 11.80
C ARG A 352 -0.58 10.01 11.90
N ARG A 353 -0.41 10.73 10.77
CA ARG A 353 0.05 12.13 10.75
C ARG A 353 -1.03 13.18 10.50
N LYS A 354 -2.26 12.78 10.14
CA LYS A 354 -3.35 13.76 10.02
C LYS A 354 -3.99 14.01 11.40
N LEU A 355 -4.00 15.28 11.79
CA LEU A 355 -4.63 15.91 12.97
C LEU A 355 -6.10 15.50 13.26
N TYR A 356 -6.70 14.65 12.43
CA TYR A 356 -8.11 14.29 12.45
C TYR A 356 -8.37 12.84 12.90
N LEU A 357 -7.31 12.06 13.21
CA LEU A 357 -7.42 10.72 13.78
C LEU A 357 -7.43 10.69 15.33
N THR A 358 -7.39 11.86 15.97
CA THR A 358 -7.50 12.01 17.43
C THR A 358 -8.92 12.08 17.90
#